data_AF-A0A2K8U7C0-F1
#
_entry.id   AF-A0A2K8U7C0-F1
#
_cell.length_a   1.000
_cell.length_b   1.000
_cell.length_c   1.000
_cell.angle_alpha   90.00
_cell.angle_beta   90.00
_cell.angle_gamma   90.00
#
_symmetry.space_group_name_H-M   'P 1'
#
loop_
_entity.id
_entity.type
_entity.pdbx_description
1 polymer ?
#
loop_
_entity_poly.entity_id
_entity_poly.type
_entity_poly.pdbx_seq_one_letter_code
_entity_poly.pdbx_strand_id
1 'polypeptide(L)'
;MTTLAANKPRPFELGDMGSYPVAASTTIYEGSAVGLIAASGYARPLTSADRFVGFCFAPVVNVTAAELQVQVRRSGAVQLPVTGAVITDVGMPVYATDDDVFTLSPVGGVFIGFIRRWVSSAVAVVEFGPLLVDPYAAWPTREAVANAKTLDAEDSGKLFWVTADAGVITLPAIATALGGCAIVNGGAFGTVLVTVSPAAADMIMGLDLAGVDDKDLLNTKATARRGDLAVLMHGDADGYVITRLVGTWAKEG
;
A
#
# COMPACT_ATOMS: atom_id res chain seq x y z
N MET A 1 35.13 17.96 -17.86
CA MET A 1 34.05 17.18 -18.48
C MET A 1 34.67 16.37 -19.61
N THR A 2 34.71 15.04 -19.53
CA THR A 2 35.23 14.19 -20.61
C THR A 2 34.12 13.86 -21.59
N THR A 3 34.26 14.28 -22.84
CA THR A 3 33.32 13.95 -23.91
C THR A 3 33.56 12.52 -24.40
N LEU A 4 32.53 11.87 -24.96
CA LEU A 4 32.64 10.52 -25.48
C LEU A 4 33.69 10.47 -26.61
N ALA A 5 34.79 9.76 -26.40
CA ALA A 5 35.94 9.77 -27.32
C ALA A 5 35.74 8.97 -28.62
N ALA A 6 34.67 8.16 -28.72
CA ALA A 6 34.33 7.37 -29.90
C ALA A 6 32.85 6.95 -29.88
N ASN A 7 32.29 6.63 -31.05
CA ASN A 7 30.94 6.08 -31.16
C ASN A 7 30.80 4.81 -30.29
N LYS A 8 29.86 4.82 -29.34
CA LYS A 8 29.51 3.65 -28.52
C LYS A 8 28.02 3.33 -28.74
N PRO A 9 27.66 2.55 -29.78
CA PRO A 9 26.28 2.10 -29.93
C PRO A 9 25.85 1.34 -28.67
N ARG A 10 24.65 1.66 -28.17
CA ARG A 10 24.10 1.02 -26.97
C ARG A 10 23.04 0.00 -27.40
N PRO A 11 23.02 -1.21 -26.82
CA PRO A 11 21.88 -2.09 -26.99
C PRO A 11 20.67 -1.48 -26.26
N PHE A 12 19.55 -1.36 -26.98
CA PHE A 12 18.28 -0.90 -26.42
C PHE A 12 17.35 -2.10 -26.25
N GLU A 13 16.65 -2.14 -25.12
CA GLU A 13 15.52 -3.05 -24.95
C GLU A 13 14.27 -2.38 -25.55
N LEU A 14 13.58 -3.08 -26.45
CA LEU A 14 12.34 -2.60 -27.06
C LEU A 14 11.12 -3.23 -26.38
N GLY A 15 10.09 -2.42 -26.16
CA GLY A 15 8.80 -2.86 -25.64
C GLY A 15 8.79 -3.15 -24.13
N ASP A 16 7.81 -3.94 -23.70
CA ASP A 16 7.45 -4.12 -22.30
C ASP A 16 8.15 -5.31 -21.62
N MET A 17 8.98 -6.05 -22.34
CA MET A 17 9.69 -7.22 -21.82
C MET A 17 11.00 -6.81 -21.14
N GLY A 18 11.28 -7.36 -19.96
CA GLY A 18 12.55 -7.24 -19.25
C GLY A 18 13.18 -8.60 -19.02
N SER A 19 14.51 -8.64 -18.95
CA SER A 19 15.27 -9.85 -18.60
C SER A 19 16.04 -9.63 -17.30
N TYR A 20 15.93 -10.56 -16.37
CA TYR A 20 16.60 -10.48 -15.07
C TYR A 20 17.31 -11.79 -14.72
N PRO A 21 18.51 -11.75 -14.11
CA PRO A 21 19.24 -12.96 -13.74
C PRO A 21 18.53 -13.65 -12.57
N VAL A 22 18.46 -14.98 -12.61
CA VAL A 22 17.85 -15.83 -11.58
C VAL A 22 18.95 -16.57 -10.84
N ALA A 23 18.91 -16.53 -9.50
CA ALA A 23 19.84 -17.26 -8.66
C ALA A 23 19.74 -18.77 -8.85
N ALA A 24 20.81 -19.49 -8.52
CA ALA A 24 20.83 -20.95 -8.52
C ALA A 24 19.72 -21.53 -7.63
N SER A 25 19.25 -22.74 -7.96
CA SER A 25 18.21 -23.49 -7.24
C SER A 25 16.87 -22.76 -7.09
N THR A 26 16.54 -21.87 -8.01
CA THR A 26 15.29 -21.08 -7.99
C THR A 26 14.40 -21.46 -9.16
N THR A 27 13.11 -21.63 -8.88
CA THR A 27 12.08 -21.88 -9.89
C THR A 27 11.08 -20.73 -9.88
N ILE A 28 10.79 -20.18 -11.06
CA ILE A 28 9.77 -19.14 -11.27
C ILE A 28 8.83 -19.65 -12.34
N TYR A 29 7.54 -19.76 -12.01
CA TYR A 29 6.52 -20.23 -12.95
C TYR A 29 5.96 -19.10 -13.79
N GLU A 30 5.39 -19.45 -14.94
CA GLU A 30 4.66 -18.48 -15.77
C GLU A 30 3.50 -17.87 -14.97
N GLY A 31 3.32 -16.56 -15.09
CA GLY A 31 2.27 -15.83 -14.39
C GLY A 31 2.61 -15.43 -12.95
N SER A 32 3.65 -15.99 -12.33
CA SER A 32 4.11 -15.57 -10.99
C SER A 32 4.50 -14.08 -10.97
N ALA A 33 4.16 -13.39 -9.89
CA ALA A 33 4.73 -12.07 -9.61
C ALA A 33 6.22 -12.23 -9.28
N VAL A 34 7.07 -11.44 -9.96
CA VAL A 34 8.53 -11.54 -9.81
C VAL A 34 9.06 -10.39 -8.97
N GLY A 35 9.84 -10.75 -7.96
CA GLY A 35 10.56 -9.83 -7.08
C GLY A 35 12.05 -9.81 -7.40
N LEU A 36 12.67 -8.63 -7.32
CA LEU A 36 14.12 -8.49 -7.24
C LEU A 36 14.56 -8.39 -5.78
N ILE A 37 15.49 -9.25 -5.41
CA ILE A 37 16.12 -9.25 -4.08
C ILE A 37 16.94 -7.98 -3.94
N ALA A 38 16.63 -7.13 -2.95
CA ALA A 38 17.33 -5.87 -2.74
C ALA A 38 18.85 -6.05 -2.52
N ALA A 39 19.26 -7.14 -1.86
CA ALA A 39 20.66 -7.40 -1.53
C ALA A 39 21.52 -7.89 -2.70
N SER A 40 20.92 -8.59 -3.68
CA SER A 40 21.68 -9.28 -4.74
C SER A 40 21.27 -8.90 -6.17
N GLY A 41 20.08 -8.34 -6.36
CA GLY A 41 19.54 -8.01 -7.68
C GLY A 41 19.08 -9.22 -8.50
N TYR A 42 19.11 -10.43 -7.94
CA TYR A 42 18.55 -11.62 -8.61
C TYR A 42 17.02 -11.63 -8.52
N ALA A 43 16.39 -12.14 -9.57
CA ALA A 43 14.97 -12.41 -9.63
C ALA A 43 14.61 -13.69 -8.87
N ARG A 44 13.48 -13.65 -8.17
CA ARG A 44 12.85 -14.77 -7.47
C ARG A 44 11.32 -14.66 -7.50
N PRO A 45 10.58 -15.71 -7.12
CA PRO A 45 9.17 -15.56 -6.77
C PRO A 45 9.04 -14.46 -5.70
N LEU A 46 8.15 -13.50 -5.93
CA LEU A 46 8.04 -12.30 -5.10
C LEU A 46 7.83 -12.68 -3.63
N THR A 47 8.51 -11.96 -2.75
CA THR A 47 8.18 -11.91 -1.32
C THR A 47 7.97 -10.47 -0.88
N SER A 48 7.38 -10.28 0.31
CA SER A 48 7.08 -8.97 0.90
C SER A 48 8.26 -7.98 1.07
N ALA A 49 9.50 -8.43 0.88
CA ALA A 49 10.72 -7.62 1.01
C ALA A 49 11.33 -7.22 -0.35
N ASP A 50 10.75 -7.69 -1.46
CA ASP A 50 11.30 -7.49 -2.79
C ASP A 50 10.77 -6.23 -3.47
N ARG A 51 11.48 -5.82 -4.52
CA ARG A 51 10.95 -4.88 -5.49
C ARG A 51 10.23 -5.66 -6.60
N PHE A 52 8.93 -5.40 -6.78
CA PHE A 52 8.18 -5.94 -7.91
C PHE A 52 8.72 -5.42 -9.25
N VAL A 53 8.89 -6.31 -10.22
CA VAL A 53 9.40 -5.97 -11.57
C VAL A 53 8.52 -6.43 -12.72
N GLY A 54 7.45 -7.17 -12.43
CA GLY A 54 6.53 -7.65 -13.44
C GLY A 54 6.08 -9.08 -13.21
N PHE A 55 5.33 -9.60 -14.18
CA PHE A 55 4.86 -10.98 -14.19
C PHE A 55 5.73 -11.84 -15.11
N CYS A 56 6.03 -13.05 -14.69
CA CYS A 56 6.82 -14.00 -15.46
C CYS A 56 6.09 -14.39 -16.75
N PHE A 57 6.76 -14.28 -17.90
CA PHE A 57 6.18 -14.62 -19.21
C PHE A 57 6.36 -16.09 -19.59
N ALA A 58 7.48 -16.71 -19.17
CA ALA A 58 7.80 -18.10 -19.46
C ALA A 58 8.52 -18.71 -18.26
N PRO A 59 8.23 -19.97 -17.90
CA PRO A 59 8.77 -20.57 -16.68
C PRO A 59 10.29 -20.72 -16.78
N VAL A 60 10.98 -20.46 -15.67
CA VAL A 60 12.43 -20.65 -15.54
C VAL A 60 12.72 -21.54 -14.34
N VAL A 61 13.39 -22.65 -14.61
CA VAL A 61 13.87 -23.59 -13.59
C VAL A 61 15.39 -23.54 -13.60
N ASN A 62 16.00 -22.88 -12.62
CA ASN A 62 17.45 -22.86 -12.49
C ASN A 62 17.91 -23.92 -11.48
N VAL A 63 18.24 -25.12 -11.96
CA VAL A 63 18.82 -26.20 -11.13
C VAL A 63 20.35 -26.17 -11.04
N THR A 64 21.01 -25.22 -11.72
CA THR A 64 22.47 -25.16 -11.83
C THR A 64 23.04 -23.95 -11.09
N ALA A 65 24.36 -23.90 -10.92
CA ALA A 65 25.05 -22.72 -10.39
C ALA A 65 25.22 -21.58 -11.43
N ALA A 66 24.82 -21.81 -12.69
CA ALA A 66 24.90 -20.80 -13.75
C ALA A 66 23.70 -19.85 -13.69
N GLU A 67 23.92 -18.58 -14.01
CA GLU A 67 22.85 -17.59 -14.08
C GLU A 67 21.97 -17.84 -15.31
N LEU A 68 20.69 -18.14 -15.09
CA LEU A 68 19.66 -18.10 -16.14
C LEU A 68 18.95 -16.75 -16.11
N GLN A 69 18.33 -16.37 -17.23
CA GLN A 69 17.57 -15.12 -17.34
C GLN A 69 16.07 -15.43 -17.34
N VAL A 70 15.31 -14.77 -16.46
CA VAL A 70 13.84 -14.78 -16.51
C VAL A 70 13.34 -13.62 -17.35
N GLN A 71 12.40 -13.91 -18.24
CA GLN A 71 11.69 -12.90 -19.00
C GLN A 71 10.41 -12.51 -18.26
N VAL A 72 10.27 -11.21 -17.99
CA VAL A 72 9.09 -10.66 -17.32
C VAL A 72 8.44 -9.61 -18.20
N ARG A 73 7.11 -9.53 -18.11
CA ARG A 73 6.36 -8.38 -18.62
C ARG A 73 6.37 -7.30 -17.55
N ARG A 74 6.96 -6.14 -17.86
CA ARG A 74 7.18 -5.02 -16.91
C ARG A 74 5.98 -4.08 -16.79
N SER A 75 5.13 -4.06 -17.82
CA SER A 75 3.95 -3.19 -17.92
C SER A 75 2.80 -3.88 -18.64
N GLY A 76 1.58 -3.55 -18.23
CA GLY A 76 0.37 -4.02 -18.89
C GLY A 76 -0.81 -4.15 -17.93
N ALA A 77 -1.77 -4.99 -18.30
CA ALA A 77 -2.91 -5.34 -17.45
C ALA A 77 -3.05 -6.87 -17.39
N VAL A 78 -3.23 -7.40 -16.18
CA VAL A 78 -3.36 -8.84 -15.93
C VAL A 78 -4.58 -9.11 -15.06
N GLN A 79 -5.26 -10.23 -15.30
CA GLN A 79 -6.37 -10.67 -14.43
C GLN A 79 -5.80 -11.46 -13.26
N LEU A 80 -6.07 -11.02 -12.03
CA LEU A 80 -5.55 -11.63 -10.80
C LEU A 80 -6.67 -11.95 -9.81
N PRO A 81 -6.50 -13.01 -8.99
CA PRO A 81 -7.34 -13.25 -7.82
C PRO A 81 -6.96 -12.26 -6.72
N VAL A 82 -7.69 -11.15 -6.60
CA VAL A 82 -7.45 -10.12 -5.57
C VAL A 82 -8.40 -10.37 -4.40
N THR A 83 -7.84 -10.84 -3.29
CA THR A 83 -8.62 -11.19 -2.09
C THR A 83 -9.39 -9.98 -1.57
N GLY A 84 -10.70 -10.16 -1.38
CA GLY A 84 -11.61 -9.13 -0.86
C GLY A 84 -12.03 -8.05 -1.85
N ALA A 85 -11.63 -8.14 -3.13
CA ALA A 85 -12.02 -7.16 -4.14
C ALA A 85 -13.51 -7.23 -4.49
N VAL A 86 -14.16 -6.07 -4.47
CA VAL A 86 -15.56 -5.87 -4.84
C VAL A 86 -15.69 -4.90 -6.02
N ILE A 87 -16.90 -4.81 -6.58
CA ILE A 87 -17.18 -4.02 -7.78
C ILE A 87 -16.85 -2.52 -7.63
N THR A 88 -16.84 -1.99 -6.41
CA THR A 88 -16.54 -0.59 -6.10
C THR A 88 -15.05 -0.27 -5.97
N ASP A 89 -14.16 -1.27 -6.01
CA ASP A 89 -12.72 -1.10 -5.78
C ASP A 89 -11.94 -0.70 -7.05
N VAL A 90 -12.62 -0.31 -8.13
CA VAL A 90 -11.93 0.17 -9.34
C VAL A 90 -11.12 1.42 -9.01
N GLY A 91 -9.83 1.41 -9.38
CA GLY A 91 -8.84 2.44 -9.06
C GLY A 91 -8.10 2.19 -7.74
N MET A 92 -8.46 1.17 -6.96
CA MET A 92 -7.77 0.87 -5.70
C MET A 92 -6.40 0.23 -5.93
N PRO A 93 -5.39 0.54 -5.08
CA PRO A 93 -4.08 -0.08 -5.17
C PRO A 93 -4.15 -1.56 -4.78
N VAL A 94 -3.33 -2.38 -5.45
CA VAL A 94 -3.19 -3.81 -5.18
C VAL A 94 -1.77 -4.09 -4.70
N TYR A 95 -1.67 -4.99 -3.73
CA TYR A 95 -0.43 -5.41 -3.11
C TYR A 95 -0.28 -6.93 -3.21
N ALA A 96 0.96 -7.40 -3.31
CA ALA A 96 1.29 -8.82 -3.32
C ALA A 96 2.11 -9.19 -2.08
N THR A 97 1.70 -10.22 -1.34
CA THR A 97 2.46 -10.73 -0.18
C THR A 97 3.45 -11.82 -0.59
N ASP A 98 3.12 -12.55 -1.65
CA ASP A 98 3.96 -13.55 -2.31
C ASP A 98 3.71 -13.53 -3.83
N ASP A 99 4.14 -14.56 -4.56
CA ASP A 99 4.07 -14.61 -6.01
C ASP A 99 2.69 -14.92 -6.61
N ASP A 100 1.71 -15.35 -5.80
CA ASP A 100 0.31 -15.65 -6.23
C ASP A 100 -0.78 -15.15 -5.26
N VAL A 101 -0.43 -14.41 -4.20
CA VAL A 101 -1.37 -13.85 -3.23
C VAL A 101 -1.44 -12.33 -3.38
N PHE A 102 -2.57 -11.88 -3.93
CA PHE A 102 -2.88 -10.47 -4.15
C PHE A 102 -3.96 -10.00 -3.20
N THR A 103 -3.75 -8.84 -2.60
CA THR A 103 -4.65 -8.25 -1.60
C THR A 103 -4.80 -6.74 -1.81
N LEU A 104 -5.80 -6.17 -1.17
CA LEU A 104 -6.01 -4.71 -1.13
C LEU A 104 -5.36 -4.06 0.09
N SER A 105 -4.78 -4.86 1.00
CA SER A 105 -4.12 -4.35 2.19
C SER A 105 -2.67 -3.98 1.86
N PRO A 106 -2.22 -2.75 2.18
CA PRO A 106 -0.83 -2.35 2.01
C PRO A 106 0.08 -2.94 3.10
N VAL A 107 -0.48 -3.59 4.12
CA VAL A 107 0.26 -4.14 5.27
C VAL A 107 0.98 -5.43 4.85
N GLY A 108 2.31 -5.42 4.91
CA GLY A 108 3.13 -6.59 4.61
C GLY A 108 3.16 -7.02 3.13
N GLY A 109 2.63 -6.19 2.22
CA GLY A 109 2.61 -6.46 0.79
C GLY A 109 3.40 -5.43 -0.03
N VAL A 110 3.91 -5.87 -1.17
CA VAL A 110 4.59 -5.02 -2.16
C VAL A 110 3.55 -4.46 -3.12
N PHE A 111 3.59 -3.16 -3.39
CA PHE A 111 2.71 -2.52 -4.36
C PHE A 111 2.98 -3.07 -5.78
N ILE A 112 1.92 -3.52 -6.46
CA ILE A 112 2.04 -4.05 -7.83
C ILE A 112 1.35 -3.18 -8.88
N GLY A 113 0.33 -2.40 -8.49
CA GLY A 113 -0.46 -1.63 -9.45
C GLY A 113 -1.85 -1.26 -8.93
N PHE A 114 -2.76 -0.94 -9.86
CA PHE A 114 -4.13 -0.51 -9.55
C PHE A 114 -5.17 -1.39 -10.23
N ILE A 115 -6.33 -1.54 -9.61
CA ILE A 115 -7.48 -2.20 -10.25
C ILE A 115 -7.97 -1.33 -11.41
N ARG A 116 -7.81 -1.82 -12.63
CA ARG A 116 -8.33 -1.18 -13.84
C ARG A 116 -9.77 -1.55 -14.12
N ARG A 117 -10.15 -2.80 -13.84
CA ARG A 117 -11.50 -3.30 -14.11
C ARG A 117 -11.86 -4.46 -13.20
N TRP A 118 -13.07 -4.44 -12.64
CA TRP A 118 -13.62 -5.57 -11.90
C TRP A 118 -14.09 -6.68 -12.86
N VAL A 119 -13.87 -7.95 -12.49
CA VAL A 119 -14.31 -9.11 -13.29
C VAL A 119 -15.40 -9.88 -12.56
N SER A 120 -15.11 -10.32 -11.33
CA SER A 120 -16.03 -11.04 -10.47
C SER A 120 -15.58 -10.90 -9.00
N SER A 121 -16.32 -11.50 -8.07
CA SER A 121 -15.93 -11.50 -6.65
C SER A 121 -14.50 -11.99 -6.48
N ALA A 122 -13.66 -11.19 -5.83
CA ALA A 122 -12.23 -11.45 -5.62
C ALA A 122 -11.40 -11.65 -6.92
N VAL A 123 -11.87 -11.17 -8.07
CA VAL A 123 -11.12 -11.21 -9.34
C VAL A 123 -11.18 -9.86 -10.04
N ALA A 124 -10.01 -9.31 -10.36
CA ALA A 124 -9.90 -8.02 -11.01
C ALA A 124 -8.78 -8.00 -12.06
N VAL A 125 -8.93 -7.14 -13.06
CA VAL A 125 -7.84 -6.76 -13.96
C VAL A 125 -7.03 -5.66 -13.30
N VAL A 126 -5.77 -5.93 -13.03
CA VAL A 126 -4.81 -5.03 -12.41
C VAL A 126 -3.88 -4.48 -13.48
N GLU A 127 -3.81 -3.16 -13.57
CA GLU A 127 -2.81 -2.47 -14.36
C GLU A 127 -1.53 -2.32 -13.54
N PHE A 128 -0.42 -2.74 -14.12
CA PHE A 128 0.90 -2.72 -13.49
C PHE A 128 1.92 -2.04 -14.41
N GLY A 129 2.94 -1.44 -13.83
CA GLY A 129 3.98 -0.76 -14.59
C GLY A 129 4.95 0.03 -13.71
N PRO A 130 6.15 0.37 -14.24
CA PRO A 130 7.18 1.07 -13.48
C PRO A 130 6.86 2.53 -13.17
N LEU A 131 5.85 3.11 -13.83
CA LEU A 131 5.41 4.50 -13.61
C LEU A 131 4.35 4.61 -12.53
N LEU A 132 3.75 3.50 -12.09
CA LEU A 132 2.76 3.49 -11.03
C LEU A 132 3.47 3.60 -9.68
N VAL A 133 2.92 4.45 -8.81
CA VAL A 133 3.49 4.71 -7.49
C VAL A 133 2.46 4.34 -6.43
N ASP A 134 2.94 3.72 -5.36
CA ASP A 134 2.12 3.39 -4.20
C ASP A 134 1.54 4.66 -3.56
N PRO A 135 0.20 4.80 -3.46
CA PRO A 135 -0.44 5.95 -2.81
C PRO A 135 0.00 6.16 -1.36
N TYR A 136 0.45 5.09 -0.70
CA TYR A 136 0.87 5.09 0.71
C TYR A 136 2.39 5.00 0.87
N ALA A 137 3.17 5.32 -0.17
CA ALA A 137 4.64 5.27 -0.11
C ALA A 137 5.25 6.16 0.99
N ALA A 138 4.55 7.22 1.41
CA ALA A 138 5.00 8.10 2.49
C ALA A 138 5.02 7.43 3.87
N TRP A 139 4.29 6.32 4.06
CA TRP A 139 4.23 5.55 5.30
C TRP A 139 4.74 4.12 5.08
N PRO A 140 6.06 3.89 5.23
CA PRO A 140 6.67 2.58 5.00
C PRO A 140 6.29 1.58 6.11
N THR A 141 6.08 2.05 7.34
CA THR A 141 5.65 1.23 8.46
C THR A 141 4.13 1.21 8.54
N ARG A 142 3.53 0.02 8.47
CA ARG A 142 2.09 -0.18 8.32
C ARG A 142 1.58 -1.25 9.26
N GLU A 143 0.44 -1.01 9.87
CA GLU A 143 -0.19 -1.94 10.81
C GLU A 143 -1.66 -2.14 10.46
N ALA A 144 -2.14 -3.38 10.52
CA ALA A 144 -3.56 -3.67 10.36
C ALA A 144 -4.28 -3.52 11.71
N VAL A 145 -5.40 -2.80 11.73
CA VAL A 145 -6.21 -2.56 12.93
C VAL A 145 -7.59 -3.16 12.74
N ALA A 146 -7.91 -4.17 13.55
CA ALA A 146 -9.22 -4.85 13.50
C ALA A 146 -10.03 -4.69 14.80
N ASN A 147 -9.42 -4.15 15.86
CA ASN A 147 -10.01 -3.95 17.18
C ASN A 147 -9.51 -2.62 17.76
N ALA A 148 -10.07 -2.25 18.92
CA ALA A 148 -9.73 -0.99 19.58
C ALA A 148 -8.23 -0.95 19.87
N LYS A 149 -7.61 0.22 19.64
CA LYS A 149 -6.18 0.40 19.79
C LYS A 149 -5.90 1.77 20.39
N THR A 150 -5.09 1.80 21.43
CA THR A 150 -4.51 3.04 21.95
C THR A 150 -3.17 3.26 21.26
N LEU A 151 -3.00 4.43 20.65
CA LEU A 151 -1.75 4.83 20.02
C LEU A 151 -0.80 5.45 21.05
N ASP A 152 0.50 5.40 20.77
CA ASP A 152 1.53 6.01 21.59
C ASP A 152 2.57 6.77 20.76
N ALA A 153 3.66 7.22 21.39
CA ALA A 153 4.72 7.96 20.68
C ALA A 153 5.43 7.11 19.60
N GLU A 154 5.49 5.79 19.77
CA GLU A 154 6.15 4.85 18.84
C GLU A 154 5.35 4.65 17.55
N ASP A 155 4.09 5.10 17.54
CA ASP A 155 3.19 5.05 16.38
C ASP A 155 3.35 6.23 15.41
N SER A 156 4.26 7.17 15.72
CA SER A 156 4.57 8.31 14.87
C SER A 156 5.08 7.86 13.49
N GLY A 157 4.53 8.45 12.43
CA GLY A 157 4.90 8.12 11.05
C GLY A 157 4.40 6.76 10.53
N LYS A 158 3.55 6.04 11.28
CA LYS A 158 2.93 4.78 10.81
C LYS A 158 1.63 5.02 10.06
N LEU A 159 1.25 4.07 9.21
CA LEU A 159 -0.09 3.96 8.65
C LEU A 159 -0.85 2.83 9.35
N PHE A 160 -2.05 3.15 9.82
CA PHE A 160 -3.01 2.20 10.38
C PHE A 160 -4.07 1.88 9.34
N TRP A 161 -4.09 0.63 8.89
CA TRP A 161 -5.05 0.11 7.92
C TRP A 161 -6.19 -0.58 8.65
N VAL A 162 -7.35 0.08 8.73
CA VAL A 162 -8.48 -0.40 9.53
C VAL A 162 -9.31 -1.41 8.73
N THR A 163 -9.36 -2.66 9.19
CA THR A 163 -9.93 -3.79 8.40
C THR A 163 -11.32 -4.24 8.85
N ALA A 164 -11.77 -3.80 10.02
CA ALA A 164 -13.07 -4.13 10.60
C ALA A 164 -13.61 -2.91 11.35
N ASP A 165 -14.84 -3.00 11.86
CA ASP A 165 -15.38 -2.02 12.83
C ASP A 165 -14.53 -2.10 14.11
N ALA A 166 -13.38 -1.43 14.11
CA ALA A 166 -12.29 -1.65 15.06
C ALA A 166 -12.55 -1.00 16.43
N GLY A 167 -13.80 -0.66 16.77
CA GLY A 167 -14.10 0.18 17.92
C GLY A 167 -13.37 1.53 17.80
N VAL A 168 -12.77 1.98 18.91
CA VAL A 168 -12.14 3.29 19.01
C VAL A 168 -10.62 3.18 18.88
N ILE A 169 -10.03 3.99 18.00
CA ILE A 169 -8.60 4.27 17.95
C ILE A 169 -8.34 5.50 18.81
N THR A 170 -7.73 5.30 19.97
CA THR A 170 -7.49 6.36 20.96
C THR A 170 -6.12 6.99 20.72
N LEU A 171 -6.09 8.30 20.49
CA LEU A 171 -4.86 9.07 20.43
C LEU A 171 -4.34 9.32 21.86
N PRO A 172 -3.01 9.33 22.09
CA PRO A 172 -2.47 9.71 23.37
C PRO A 172 -2.66 11.20 23.60
N ALA A 173 -2.42 11.68 24.82
CA ALA A 173 -2.42 13.11 25.10
C ALA A 173 -1.43 13.83 24.16
N ILE A 174 -1.73 15.06 23.72
CA ILE A 174 -0.87 15.78 22.76
C ILE A 174 0.56 15.95 23.26
N ALA A 175 0.77 15.99 24.58
CA ALA A 175 2.07 16.00 25.25
C ALA A 175 2.93 14.76 24.97
N THR A 176 2.34 13.63 24.56
CA THR A 176 3.06 12.42 24.11
C THR A 176 3.74 12.62 22.75
N ALA A 177 3.41 13.70 22.02
CA ALA A 177 4.05 14.11 20.78
C ALA A 177 3.95 13.08 19.64
N LEU A 178 2.83 12.34 19.56
CA LEU A 178 2.49 11.55 18.38
C LEU A 178 2.33 12.49 17.16
N GLY A 179 2.89 12.11 16.02
CA GLY A 179 2.73 12.89 14.78
C GLY A 179 3.00 12.10 13.51
N GLY A 180 2.41 12.55 12.41
CA GLY A 180 2.63 11.97 11.08
C GLY A 180 1.97 10.61 10.87
N CYS A 181 1.06 10.19 11.75
CA CYS A 181 0.34 8.94 11.56
C CYS A 181 -0.82 9.11 10.58
N ALA A 182 -1.09 8.07 9.81
CA ALA A 182 -2.19 8.01 8.85
C ALA A 182 -3.20 6.94 9.30
N ILE A 183 -4.46 7.31 9.44
CA ILE A 183 -5.57 6.38 9.66
C ILE A 183 -6.29 6.18 8.33
N VAL A 184 -6.30 4.95 7.82
CA VAL A 184 -6.91 4.61 6.53
C VAL A 184 -7.99 3.57 6.70
N ASN A 185 -9.16 3.83 6.14
CA ASN A 185 -10.21 2.84 6.04
C ASN A 185 -9.85 1.78 5.00
N GLY A 186 -9.65 0.55 5.47
CA GLY A 186 -9.36 -0.62 4.66
C GLY A 186 -10.57 -1.49 4.34
N GLY A 187 -11.79 -1.05 4.67
CA GLY A 187 -13.03 -1.71 4.31
C GLY A 187 -13.48 -1.39 2.89
N ALA A 188 -14.36 -2.22 2.33
CA ALA A 188 -15.09 -1.86 1.11
C ALA A 188 -16.11 -0.74 1.40
N PHE A 189 -16.73 -0.20 0.34
CA PHE A 189 -17.78 0.81 0.50
C PHE A 189 -18.86 0.32 1.48
N GLY A 190 -19.12 1.09 2.54
CA GLY A 190 -20.22 0.77 3.45
C GLY A 190 -19.88 -0.23 4.57
N THR A 191 -18.67 -0.78 4.64
CA THR A 191 -18.43 -1.99 5.47
C THR A 191 -17.73 -1.75 6.79
N VAL A 192 -16.94 -0.68 6.93
CA VAL A 192 -16.10 -0.42 8.10
C VAL A 192 -16.34 1.00 8.62
N LEU A 193 -16.70 1.11 9.89
CA LEU A 193 -16.66 2.35 10.66
C LEU A 193 -15.23 2.56 11.19
N VAL A 194 -14.71 3.78 11.03
CA VAL A 194 -13.47 4.20 11.71
C VAL A 194 -13.81 5.32 12.69
N THR A 195 -13.46 5.11 13.95
CA THR A 195 -13.61 6.09 15.03
C THR A 195 -12.25 6.39 15.62
N VAL A 196 -11.87 7.67 15.64
CA VAL A 196 -10.62 8.15 16.23
C VAL A 196 -10.96 9.16 17.31
N SER A 197 -10.52 8.90 18.54
CA SER A 197 -10.80 9.75 19.70
C SER A 197 -9.52 10.43 20.19
N PRO A 198 -9.53 11.75 20.44
CA PRO A 198 -8.46 12.40 21.20
C PRO A 198 -8.49 11.96 22.67
N ALA A 199 -7.48 12.36 23.45
CA ALA A 199 -7.61 12.33 24.90
C ALA A 199 -8.68 13.34 25.35
N ALA A 200 -9.28 13.14 26.52
CA ALA A 200 -10.44 13.93 26.96
C ALA A 200 -10.20 15.45 27.09
N ALA A 201 -8.94 15.88 27.24
CA ALA A 201 -8.57 17.30 27.31
C ALA A 201 -8.03 17.85 25.98
N ASP A 202 -8.02 17.03 24.94
CA ASP A 202 -7.49 17.38 23.62
C ASP A 202 -8.61 17.35 22.57
N MET A 203 -8.38 18.07 21.48
CA MET A 203 -9.25 18.05 20.30
C MET A 203 -8.55 17.47 19.07
N ILE A 204 -9.35 17.16 18.04
CA ILE A 204 -8.85 16.93 16.67
C ILE A 204 -9.44 18.02 15.78
N MET A 205 -8.62 18.78 15.08
CA MET A 205 -9.07 19.94 14.26
C MET A 205 -8.40 20.00 12.89
N GLY A 206 -8.83 20.95 12.05
CA GLY A 206 -8.19 21.25 10.75
C GLY A 206 -9.03 20.84 9.55
N LEU A 207 -8.71 21.38 8.37
CA LEU A 207 -9.46 21.16 7.12
C LEU A 207 -10.98 21.37 7.28
N ASP A 208 -11.35 22.51 7.86
CA ASP A 208 -12.72 22.91 8.19
C ASP A 208 -13.45 22.04 9.25
N LEU A 209 -12.70 21.19 9.96
CA LEU A 209 -13.19 20.53 11.17
C LEU A 209 -12.92 21.41 12.39
N ALA A 210 -14.00 21.82 13.06
CA ALA A 210 -13.92 22.57 14.31
C ALA A 210 -13.26 21.71 15.41
N GLY A 211 -12.37 22.33 16.16
CA GLY A 211 -11.77 21.74 17.35
C GLY A 211 -12.72 21.82 18.53
N VAL A 212 -13.06 20.66 19.08
CA VAL A 212 -13.83 20.50 20.32
C VAL A 212 -13.19 19.35 21.09
N ASP A 213 -12.94 19.58 22.37
CA ASP A 213 -12.34 18.57 23.27
C ASP A 213 -13.23 17.34 23.36
N ASP A 214 -12.58 16.16 23.46
CA ASP A 214 -13.28 14.88 23.65
C ASP A 214 -14.33 14.60 22.56
N LYS A 215 -14.04 15.01 21.32
CA LYS A 215 -14.90 14.75 20.16
C LYS A 215 -14.23 13.92 19.09
N ASP A 216 -14.84 12.79 18.81
CA ASP A 216 -14.35 11.82 17.84
C ASP A 216 -14.33 12.38 16.42
N LEU A 217 -13.36 11.89 15.66
CA LEU A 217 -13.34 11.95 14.21
C LEU A 217 -13.86 10.62 13.65
N LEU A 218 -14.88 10.69 12.81
CA LEU A 218 -15.64 9.53 12.34
C LEU A 218 -15.59 9.43 10.81
N ASN A 219 -15.10 8.32 10.27
CA ASN A 219 -15.39 7.91 8.89
C ASN A 219 -16.63 7.03 8.92
N THR A 220 -17.80 7.66 8.83
CA THR A 220 -19.07 6.96 9.09
C THR A 220 -19.29 5.84 8.10
N LYS A 221 -19.83 4.72 8.58
CA LYS A 221 -20.03 3.51 7.78
C LYS A 221 -20.83 3.77 6.50
N ALA A 222 -21.79 4.69 6.51
CA ALA A 222 -22.63 4.98 5.34
C ALA A 222 -21.87 5.60 4.15
N THR A 223 -20.79 6.34 4.42
CA THR A 223 -20.00 7.03 3.39
C THR A 223 -18.61 6.45 3.21
N ALA A 224 -18.16 5.66 4.18
CA ALA A 224 -16.85 5.03 4.25
C ALA A 224 -16.52 4.26 2.97
N ARG A 225 -15.34 4.52 2.42
CA ARG A 225 -14.76 3.79 1.29
C ARG A 225 -13.34 3.36 1.58
N ARG A 226 -12.89 2.33 0.87
CA ARG A 226 -11.50 1.90 0.87
C ARG A 226 -10.61 3.08 0.47
N GLY A 227 -9.60 3.35 1.27
CA GLY A 227 -8.65 4.44 1.03
C GLY A 227 -9.09 5.81 1.54
N ASP A 228 -10.26 5.93 2.18
CA ASP A 228 -10.57 7.12 2.99
C ASP A 228 -9.48 7.28 4.06
N LEU A 229 -8.89 8.47 4.16
CA LEU A 229 -7.63 8.71 4.87
C LEU A 229 -7.75 9.97 5.72
N ALA A 230 -7.26 9.89 6.96
CA ALA A 230 -6.99 11.03 7.81
C ALA A 230 -5.51 11.00 8.25
N VAL A 231 -4.76 12.07 7.98
CA VAL A 231 -3.37 12.23 8.44
C VAL A 231 -3.35 13.17 9.63
N LEU A 232 -2.91 12.65 10.77
CA LEU A 232 -2.82 13.36 12.04
C LEU A 232 -1.37 13.84 12.25
N MET A 233 -1.24 15.12 12.57
CA MET A 233 0.03 15.74 12.96
C MET A 233 -0.09 16.29 14.37
N HIS A 234 1.08 16.43 15.00
CA HIS A 234 1.20 17.17 16.24
C HIS A 234 0.72 18.61 16.01
N GLY A 235 -0.25 19.06 16.81
CA GLY A 235 -0.76 20.43 16.80
C GLY A 235 -0.06 21.30 17.82
N ASP A 236 -0.84 22.09 18.54
CA ASP A 236 -0.39 22.90 19.67
C ASP A 236 -0.74 22.23 21.01
N ALA A 237 -0.87 23.01 22.09
CA ALA A 237 -1.19 22.48 23.41
C ALA A 237 -2.62 21.91 23.51
N ASP A 238 -3.50 22.19 22.55
CA ASP A 238 -4.92 21.89 22.65
C ASP A 238 -5.31 20.62 21.85
N GLY A 239 -4.43 20.06 21.02
CA GLY A 239 -4.67 18.75 20.41
C GLY A 239 -4.02 18.51 19.05
N TYR A 240 -4.59 17.57 18.29
CA TYR A 240 -4.08 17.13 17.00
C TYR A 240 -4.64 17.94 15.83
N VAL A 241 -3.82 18.12 14.79
CA VAL A 241 -4.24 18.79 13.56
C VAL A 241 -4.23 17.80 12.40
N ILE A 242 -5.34 17.76 11.66
CA ILE A 242 -5.45 17.01 10.41
C ILE A 242 -4.84 17.83 9.29
N THR A 243 -3.83 17.27 8.62
CA THR A 243 -3.16 17.93 7.48
C THR A 243 -3.60 17.40 6.13
N ARG A 244 -4.24 16.22 6.10
CA ARG A 244 -4.82 15.64 4.89
C ARG A 244 -6.03 14.80 5.25
N LEU A 245 -7.12 15.02 4.52
CA LEU A 245 -8.37 14.29 4.65
C LEU A 245 -8.84 13.86 3.26
N VAL A 246 -9.14 12.57 3.11
CA VAL A 246 -9.71 11.96 1.89
C VAL A 246 -10.96 11.19 2.29
N GLY A 247 -12.03 11.35 1.51
CA GLY A 247 -13.34 10.78 1.84
C GLY A 247 -14.18 11.72 2.70
N THR A 248 -15.30 11.22 3.19
CA THR A 248 -16.22 11.99 4.04
C THR A 248 -16.03 11.59 5.49
N TRP A 249 -15.60 12.56 6.30
CA TRP A 249 -15.42 12.40 7.73
C TRP A 249 -16.31 13.40 8.47
N ALA A 250 -16.81 12.99 9.63
CA ALA A 250 -17.67 13.79 10.48
C ALA A 250 -17.03 13.94 11.86
N LYS A 251 -17.40 15.00 12.56
CA LYS A 251 -17.20 15.11 14.00
C LYS A 251 -18.37 14.50 14.75
N GLU A 252 -18.08 13.91 15.90
CA GLU A 252 -19.12 13.59 16.87
C GLU A 252 -19.87 14.87 17.29
N GLY A 253 -21.19 14.74 17.47
CA GLY A 253 -22.07 15.83 17.92
C GLY A 253 -22.03 16.09 19.40
#